data_AF-A0A2U1MR62-F1
#
_entry.id   AF-A0A2U1MR62-F1
#
_cell.length_a   1.000
_cell.length_b   1.000
_cell.length_c   1.000
_cell.angle_alpha   90.00
_cell.angle_beta   90.00
_cell.angle_gamma   90.00
#
_symmetry.space_group_name_H-M   'P 1'
#
loop_
_entity.id
_entity.type
_entity.pdbx_description
1 polymer ?
#
loop_
_entity_poly.entity_id
_entity_poly.type
_entity_poly.pdbx_seq_one_letter_code
_entity_poly.pdbx_strand_id
1 'polypeptide(L)'
;MGHIIPLFELALHLVTVHNIQVTFLVITTESTNAQNNYLKASNSHPDLHLVDLPPADMSGLISDDMDIVIRISLLVEESVGPLRTVLSGLNVLKALIIDIFCTSMFDVGEDLSIPVYSFFTASAVLFMFSMYLPVLDKEVEGEFVDLPRPVNVPGCNPILIHDFFSQVRNRKVNAYKWFLLHVRRLSMATGIFLNTWDDLEPVSLKALKHEPFFLNNSTPPVYPIGPLTQQIEPVETEYDKGIIAWLDKQPKDSVLFIALGSGGTLTSEQLTELAWGLELSQQRFILAVRKPNDYAASSYFSTGNESDDLKAYLPNWFVERQMGSGWLLLHGYRTSVSD
;
A
#
# COMPACT_ATOMS: atom_id res chain seq x y z
N MET A 1 -2.04 0.19 5.87
CA MET A 1 -1.82 1.65 5.70
C MET A 1 -1.51 2.04 4.25
N GLY A 2 -0.62 1.35 3.54
CA GLY A 2 -0.22 1.71 2.17
C GLY A 2 -1.35 1.83 1.13
N HIS A 3 -2.46 1.10 1.30
CA HIS A 3 -3.66 1.26 0.44
C HIS A 3 -4.62 2.34 0.95
N ILE A 4 -4.79 2.42 2.27
CA ILE A 4 -5.78 3.29 2.93
C ILE A 4 -5.39 4.76 2.81
N ILE A 5 -4.12 5.10 3.06
CA ILE A 5 -3.63 6.49 3.03
C ILE A 5 -3.92 7.15 1.68
N PRO A 6 -3.40 6.66 0.54
CA PRO A 6 -3.58 7.37 -0.73
C PRO A 6 -5.05 7.40 -1.19
N LEU A 7 -5.83 6.35 -0.90
CA LEU A 7 -7.26 6.35 -1.21
C LEU A 7 -8.05 7.34 -0.35
N PHE A 8 -7.66 7.50 0.91
CA PHE A 8 -8.27 8.48 1.81
C PHE A 8 -7.86 9.92 1.47
N GLU A 9 -6.61 10.15 1.05
CA GLU A 9 -6.18 11.45 0.52
C GLU A 9 -6.93 11.81 -0.78
N LEU A 10 -7.25 10.83 -1.64
CA LEU A 10 -8.16 11.07 -2.76
C LEU A 10 -9.55 11.51 -2.28
N ALA A 11 -10.10 10.85 -1.26
CA ALA A 11 -11.39 11.23 -0.69
C ALA A 11 -11.37 12.68 -0.15
N LEU A 12 -10.31 13.05 0.57
CA LEU A 12 -10.09 14.42 1.05
C LEU A 12 -9.99 15.42 -0.11
N HIS A 13 -9.25 15.09 -1.17
CA HIS A 13 -9.12 15.96 -2.34
C HIS A 13 -10.47 16.17 -3.05
N LEU A 14 -11.27 15.12 -3.19
CA LEU A 14 -12.60 15.19 -3.80
C LEU A 14 -13.55 16.09 -3.01
N VAL A 15 -13.55 16.01 -1.68
CA VAL A 15 -14.43 16.86 -0.85
C VAL A 15 -13.93 18.30 -0.79
N THR A 16 -12.61 18.52 -0.68
CA THR A 16 -12.05 19.87 -0.44
C THR A 16 -11.84 20.70 -1.71
N VAL A 17 -11.47 20.07 -2.83
CA VAL A 17 -11.14 20.77 -4.08
C VAL A 17 -12.32 20.71 -5.06
N HIS A 18 -13.00 19.57 -5.13
CA HIS A 18 -14.07 19.34 -6.11
C HIS A 18 -15.48 19.48 -5.55
N ASN A 19 -15.65 19.68 -4.25
CA ASN A 19 -16.95 19.76 -3.57
C ASN A 19 -17.84 18.53 -3.86
N ILE A 20 -17.23 17.36 -3.97
CA ILE A 20 -17.93 16.09 -4.17
C ILE A 20 -18.14 15.46 -2.80
N GLN A 21 -19.38 15.12 -2.46
CA GLN A 21 -19.66 14.35 -1.25
C GLN A 21 -19.09 12.94 -1.37
N VAL A 22 -18.35 12.50 -0.35
CA VAL A 22 -17.69 11.19 -0.32
C VAL A 22 -18.13 10.41 0.90
N THR A 23 -18.57 9.17 0.67
CA THR A 23 -18.70 8.17 1.73
C THR A 23 -17.53 7.20 1.63
N PHE A 24 -16.64 7.21 2.62
CA PHE A 24 -15.47 6.33 2.66
C PHE A 24 -15.80 5.08 3.47
N LEU A 25 -15.88 3.94 2.80
CA LEU A 25 -16.21 2.65 3.41
C LEU A 25 -14.95 1.97 3.91
N VAL A 26 -14.90 1.69 5.21
CA VAL A 26 -13.76 1.05 5.86
C VAL A 26 -14.08 -0.44 6.05
N ILE A 27 -13.33 -1.31 5.36
CA ILE A 27 -13.38 -2.75 5.60
C ILE A 27 -12.68 -3.03 6.92
N THR A 28 -13.47 -3.39 7.93
CA THR A 28 -13.03 -3.54 9.31
C THR A 28 -12.31 -4.86 9.50
N THR A 29 -10.99 -4.81 9.63
CA THR A 29 -10.19 -5.92 10.18
C THR A 29 -10.21 -5.87 11.71
N GLU A 30 -9.44 -6.73 12.38
CA GLU A 30 -8.87 -6.38 13.68
C GLU A 30 -8.14 -5.04 13.50
N SER A 31 -8.86 -3.95 13.76
CA SER A 31 -8.45 -2.62 13.32
C SER A 31 -7.23 -2.21 14.12
N THR A 32 -6.16 -1.83 13.42
CA THR A 32 -4.99 -1.28 14.08
C THR A 32 -5.35 0.10 14.64
N ASN A 33 -4.94 0.38 15.89
CA ASN A 33 -5.11 1.72 16.48
C ASN A 33 -4.57 2.82 15.53
N ALA A 34 -3.52 2.52 14.77
CA ALA A 34 -2.91 3.42 13.79
C ALA A 34 -3.86 3.84 12.65
N GLN A 35 -4.66 2.91 12.11
CA GLN A 35 -5.65 3.20 11.06
C GLN A 35 -6.79 4.05 11.61
N ASN A 36 -7.38 3.64 12.73
CA ASN A 36 -8.49 4.36 13.35
C ASN A 36 -8.08 5.79 13.72
N ASN A 37 -6.88 5.96 14.28
CA ASN A 37 -6.35 7.28 14.60
C ASN A 37 -6.11 8.13 13.35
N TYR A 38 -5.70 7.53 12.21
CA TYR A 38 -5.53 8.28 10.96
C TYR A 38 -6.84 8.85 10.46
N LEU A 39 -7.82 7.97 10.26
CA LEU A 39 -9.08 8.30 9.63
C LEU A 39 -9.85 9.30 10.50
N LYS A 40 -9.87 9.09 11.83
CA LYS A 40 -10.54 9.99 12.77
C LYS A 40 -9.86 11.35 12.91
N ALA A 41 -8.52 11.39 12.99
CA ALA A 41 -7.81 12.67 13.07
C ALA A 41 -8.01 13.52 11.81
N SER A 42 -8.24 12.85 10.68
CA SER A 42 -8.32 13.50 9.38
C SER A 42 -9.75 13.84 8.94
N ASN A 43 -10.76 13.23 9.58
CA ASN A 43 -12.16 13.42 9.22
C ASN A 43 -12.78 14.63 9.93
N SER A 44 -12.63 15.81 9.34
CA SER A 44 -13.24 17.05 9.83
C SER A 44 -14.20 17.71 8.83
N HIS A 45 -14.26 17.21 7.58
CA HIS A 45 -15.06 17.82 6.52
C HIS A 45 -16.52 17.32 6.57
N PRO A 46 -17.54 18.20 6.53
CA PRO A 46 -18.95 17.80 6.64
C PRO A 46 -19.45 16.91 5.49
N ASP A 47 -18.81 16.99 4.33
CA ASP A 47 -19.12 16.17 3.15
C ASP A 47 -18.31 14.87 3.05
N LEU A 48 -17.48 14.58 4.05
CA LEU A 48 -16.75 13.31 4.17
C LEU A 48 -17.40 12.44 5.26
N HIS A 49 -18.00 11.32 4.83
CA HIS A 49 -18.71 10.39 5.71
C HIS A 49 -17.89 9.12 5.85
N LEU A 50 -17.33 8.87 7.02
CA LEU A 50 -16.68 7.59 7.34
C LEU A 50 -17.73 6.56 7.76
N VAL A 51 -17.71 5.39 7.14
CA VAL A 51 -18.59 4.27 7.50
C VAL A 51 -17.75 3.01 7.71
N ASP A 52 -17.67 2.56 8.96
CA ASP A 52 -17.08 1.27 9.31
C ASP A 52 -18.06 0.15 8.97
N LEU A 53 -17.58 -0.86 8.23
CA LEU A 53 -18.37 -2.03 7.93
C LEU A 53 -18.42 -2.99 9.13
N PRO A 54 -19.47 -3.82 9.26
CA PRO A 54 -19.42 -4.89 10.25
C PRO A 54 -18.20 -5.79 9.98
N PRO A 55 -17.47 -6.25 11.02
CA PRO A 55 -16.33 -7.13 10.82
C PRO A 55 -16.75 -8.41 10.11
N ALA A 56 -16.00 -8.80 9.09
CA ALA A 56 -16.17 -10.10 8.45
C ALA A 56 -15.74 -11.22 9.42
N ASP A 57 -16.49 -12.33 9.44
CA ASP A 57 -16.07 -13.51 10.20
C ASP A 57 -14.96 -14.25 9.43
N MET A 58 -13.73 -13.99 9.84
CA MET A 58 -12.55 -14.61 9.26
C MET A 58 -12.13 -15.90 10.00
N SER A 59 -12.94 -16.37 10.95
CA SER A 59 -12.57 -17.53 11.78
C SER A 59 -12.43 -18.80 10.93
N GLY A 60 -11.28 -19.47 11.07
CA GLY A 60 -10.96 -20.66 10.28
C GLY A 60 -10.54 -20.40 8.82
N LEU A 61 -10.54 -19.15 8.36
CA LEU A 61 -10.11 -18.75 7.02
C LEU A 61 -8.70 -18.15 6.98
N ILE A 62 -8.20 -17.62 8.11
CA ILE A 62 -6.90 -16.95 8.19
C ILE A 62 -5.91 -17.74 9.06
N SER A 63 -4.64 -17.66 8.67
CA SER A 63 -3.49 -18.10 9.48
C SER A 63 -2.45 -16.97 9.53
N ASP A 64 -1.61 -16.94 10.57
CA ASP A 64 -0.63 -15.86 10.77
C ASP A 64 0.47 -15.83 9.70
N ASP A 65 0.71 -16.97 9.04
CA ASP A 65 1.65 -17.16 7.95
C ASP A 65 1.01 -16.98 6.55
N MET A 66 -0.27 -16.62 6.48
CA MET A 66 -0.98 -16.43 5.22
C MET A 66 -0.43 -15.22 4.46
N ASP A 67 -0.21 -15.41 3.15
CA ASP A 67 0.20 -14.34 2.25
C ASP A 67 -0.81 -13.17 2.29
N ILE A 68 -0.26 -11.95 2.35
CA ILE A 68 -1.02 -10.71 2.50
C ILE A 68 -2.06 -10.52 1.40
N VAL A 69 -1.75 -10.91 0.16
CA VAL A 69 -2.68 -10.79 -0.97
C VAL A 69 -3.88 -11.70 -0.75
N ILE A 70 -3.64 -12.94 -0.32
CA ILE A 70 -4.72 -13.91 -0.03
C ILE A 70 -5.60 -13.37 1.10
N ARG A 71 -4.99 -12.91 2.20
CA ARG A 71 -5.71 -12.43 3.37
C ARG A 71 -6.58 -11.21 3.06
N ILE A 72 -6.06 -10.23 2.33
CA ILE A 72 -6.84 -9.06 1.90
C ILE A 72 -7.98 -9.49 0.97
N SER A 73 -7.71 -10.36 0.00
CA SER A 73 -8.71 -10.79 -0.99
C SER A 73 -9.88 -11.52 -0.33
N LEU A 74 -9.59 -12.45 0.60
CA LEU A 74 -10.63 -13.16 1.36
C LEU A 74 -11.44 -12.21 2.25
N LEU A 75 -10.79 -11.28 2.93
CA LEU A 75 -11.47 -10.29 3.76
C LEU A 75 -12.45 -9.44 2.95
N VAL A 76 -12.01 -8.98 1.78
CA VAL A 76 -12.87 -8.24 0.85
C VAL A 76 -14.06 -9.09 0.43
N GLU A 77 -13.82 -10.35 0.06
CA GLU A 77 -14.85 -11.28 -0.41
C GLU A 77 -15.95 -11.48 0.66
N GLU A 78 -15.55 -11.73 1.91
CA GLU A 78 -16.48 -11.84 3.03
C GLU A 78 -17.19 -10.51 3.36
N SER A 79 -16.62 -9.38 2.93
CA SER A 79 -17.20 -8.05 3.12
C SER A 79 -18.16 -7.62 1.98
N VAL A 80 -18.27 -8.38 0.89
CA VAL A 80 -19.10 -8.02 -0.28
C VAL A 80 -20.58 -7.86 0.09
N GLY A 81 -21.13 -8.77 0.90
CA GLY A 81 -22.53 -8.73 1.34
C GLY A 81 -22.86 -7.46 2.14
N PRO A 82 -22.11 -7.17 3.23
CA PRO A 82 -22.20 -5.90 3.95
C PRO A 82 -22.02 -4.66 3.06
N LEU A 83 -21.01 -4.66 2.18
CA LEU A 83 -20.76 -3.57 1.22
C LEU A 83 -21.99 -3.30 0.36
N ARG A 84 -22.56 -4.35 -0.25
CA ARG A 84 -23.77 -4.24 -1.09
C ARG A 84 -24.95 -3.65 -0.32
N THR A 85 -25.11 -4.05 0.94
CA THR A 85 -26.19 -3.54 1.81
C THR A 85 -26.03 -2.05 2.08
N VAL A 86 -24.82 -1.61 2.44
CA VAL A 86 -24.53 -0.18 2.67
C VAL A 86 -24.71 0.63 1.39
N LEU A 87 -24.14 0.18 0.27
CA LEU A 87 -24.23 0.87 -1.02
C LEU A 87 -25.68 1.03 -1.50
N SER A 88 -26.52 0.00 -1.30
CA SER A 88 -27.95 0.06 -1.65
C SER A 88 -28.76 1.04 -0.78
N GLY A 89 -28.27 1.36 0.41
CA GLY A 89 -28.88 2.35 1.31
C GLY A 89 -28.48 3.80 0.98
N LEU A 90 -27.53 4.03 0.07
CA LEU A 90 -27.09 5.37 -0.30
C LEU A 90 -28.00 5.96 -1.39
N ASN A 91 -28.73 7.03 -1.06
CA ASN A 91 -29.75 7.62 -1.94
C ASN A 91 -29.19 8.28 -3.23
N VAL A 92 -27.91 8.67 -3.28
CA VAL A 92 -27.34 9.47 -4.39
C VAL A 92 -25.97 8.95 -4.83
N LEU A 93 -25.76 7.63 -4.83
CA LEU A 93 -24.51 7.04 -5.29
C LEU A 93 -24.32 7.25 -6.80
N LYS A 94 -23.23 7.91 -7.21
CA LYS A 94 -22.94 8.25 -8.62
C LYS A 94 -21.78 7.47 -9.23
N ALA A 95 -20.83 7.04 -8.41
CA ALA A 95 -19.68 6.27 -8.81
C ALA A 95 -19.10 5.57 -7.58
N LEU A 96 -18.34 4.49 -7.81
CA LEU A 96 -17.54 3.84 -6.79
C LEU A 96 -16.06 3.91 -7.17
N ILE A 97 -15.19 4.21 -6.21
CA ILE A 97 -13.73 4.16 -6.38
C ILE A 97 -13.20 3.06 -5.48
N ILE A 98 -12.51 2.08 -6.06
CA ILE A 98 -12.08 0.87 -5.35
C ILE A 98 -10.56 0.70 -5.38
N ASP A 99 -10.03 0.08 -4.34
CA ASP A 99 -8.68 -0.49 -4.37
C ASP A 99 -8.60 -1.68 -5.36
N ILE A 100 -7.39 -2.01 -5.81
CA ILE A 100 -7.14 -3.17 -6.70
C ILE A 100 -7.64 -4.49 -6.13
N PHE A 101 -7.63 -4.70 -4.81
CA PHE A 101 -8.11 -5.95 -4.22
C PHE A 101 -9.63 -6.00 -4.05
N CYS A 102 -10.34 -4.91 -4.38
CA CYS A 102 -11.79 -4.79 -4.27
C CYS A 102 -12.55 -5.07 -5.57
N THR A 103 -11.96 -5.81 -6.52
CA THR A 103 -12.56 -6.01 -7.87
C THR A 103 -13.89 -6.76 -7.89
N SER A 104 -14.30 -7.43 -6.81
CA SER A 104 -15.66 -7.99 -6.69
C SER A 104 -16.74 -6.90 -6.73
N MET A 105 -16.38 -5.65 -6.39
CA MET A 105 -17.27 -4.50 -6.49
C MET A 105 -17.64 -4.10 -7.92
N PHE A 106 -16.96 -4.62 -8.94
CA PHE A 106 -17.43 -4.42 -10.32
C PHE A 106 -18.79 -5.06 -10.54
N ASP A 107 -19.05 -6.24 -9.97
CA ASP A 107 -20.34 -6.93 -10.11
C ASP A 107 -21.45 -6.15 -9.36
N VAL A 108 -21.11 -5.59 -8.19
CA VAL A 108 -22.03 -4.72 -7.43
C VAL A 108 -22.31 -3.42 -8.18
N GLY A 109 -21.30 -2.85 -8.84
CA GLY A 109 -21.47 -1.65 -9.65
C GLY A 109 -22.37 -1.88 -10.86
N GLU A 110 -22.26 -3.03 -11.52
CA GLU A 110 -23.14 -3.45 -12.60
C GLU A 110 -24.59 -3.61 -12.12
N ASP A 111 -24.80 -4.32 -11.00
CA ASP A 111 -26.11 -4.49 -10.36
C ASP A 111 -26.79 -3.14 -10.03
N LEU A 112 -26.02 -2.18 -9.53
CA LEU A 112 -26.49 -0.84 -9.17
C LEU A 112 -26.49 0.14 -10.34
N SER A 113 -26.03 -0.28 -11.52
CA SER A 113 -25.89 0.56 -12.72
C SER A 113 -25.09 1.84 -12.48
N ILE A 114 -23.98 1.73 -11.73
CA ILE A 114 -23.05 2.83 -11.45
C ILE A 114 -21.66 2.55 -12.04
N PRO A 115 -20.92 3.58 -12.49
CA PRO A 115 -19.54 3.42 -12.90
C PRO A 115 -18.64 3.08 -11.71
N VAL A 116 -17.72 2.14 -11.92
CA VAL A 116 -16.71 1.74 -10.93
C VAL A 116 -15.33 2.07 -11.48
N TYR A 117 -14.59 2.90 -10.75
CA TYR A 117 -13.21 3.26 -11.04
C TYR A 117 -12.28 2.50 -10.10
N SER A 118 -11.09 2.15 -10.57
CA SER A 118 -10.04 1.60 -9.71
C SER A 118 -9.00 2.66 -9.40
N PHE A 119 -8.57 2.73 -8.15
CA PHE A 119 -7.40 3.50 -7.73
C PHE A 119 -6.25 2.53 -7.51
N PHE A 120 -5.25 2.58 -8.39
CA PHE A 120 -4.08 1.72 -8.32
C PHE A 120 -3.01 2.45 -7.53
N THR A 121 -2.71 1.94 -6.34
CA THR A 121 -1.92 2.61 -5.30
C THR A 121 -0.41 2.58 -5.54
N ALA A 122 0.05 1.96 -6.63
CA ALA A 122 1.46 1.77 -6.95
C ALA A 122 1.84 2.41 -8.29
N SER A 123 3.13 2.31 -8.66
CA SER A 123 3.72 2.96 -9.83
C SER A 123 3.07 2.57 -11.17
N ALA A 124 3.21 3.45 -12.16
CA ALA A 124 2.74 3.19 -13.53
C ALA A 124 3.46 2.00 -14.18
N VAL A 125 4.75 1.77 -13.86
CA VAL A 125 5.48 0.57 -14.32
C VAL A 125 4.81 -0.71 -13.81
N LEU A 126 4.46 -0.75 -12.52
CA LEU A 126 3.77 -1.91 -11.95
C LEU A 126 2.37 -2.08 -12.54
N PHE A 127 1.66 -0.98 -12.77
CA PHE A 127 0.37 -1.02 -13.43
C PHE A 127 0.47 -1.63 -14.85
N MET A 128 1.42 -1.17 -15.66
CA MET A 128 1.65 -1.71 -17.01
C MET A 128 2.01 -3.19 -16.99
N PHE A 129 2.90 -3.62 -16.08
CA PHE A 129 3.22 -5.03 -15.89
C PHE A 129 1.97 -5.84 -15.51
N SER A 130 1.15 -5.31 -14.61
CA SER A 130 -0.11 -5.94 -14.19
C SER A 130 -1.03 -6.11 -15.40
N MET A 131 -1.28 -5.08 -16.19
CA MET A 131 -2.11 -5.19 -17.40
C MET A 131 -1.57 -6.17 -18.45
N TYR A 132 -0.26 -6.40 -18.48
CA TYR A 132 0.38 -7.40 -19.35
C TYR A 132 0.35 -8.83 -18.78
N LEU A 133 0.19 -8.98 -17.47
CA LEU A 133 0.26 -10.27 -16.78
C LEU A 133 -0.71 -11.33 -17.32
N PRO A 134 -1.97 -11.03 -17.71
CA PRO A 134 -2.86 -12.03 -18.30
C PRO A 134 -2.35 -12.60 -19.64
N VAL A 135 -1.61 -11.81 -20.42
CA VAL A 135 -0.97 -12.29 -21.66
C VAL A 135 0.21 -13.17 -21.31
N LEU A 136 1.06 -12.72 -20.38
CA LEU A 136 2.20 -13.50 -19.91
C LEU A 136 1.77 -14.86 -19.33
N ASP A 137 0.68 -14.90 -18.56
CA ASP A 137 0.08 -16.14 -18.02
C ASP A 137 -0.34 -17.11 -19.12
N LYS A 138 -0.82 -16.59 -20.26
CA LYS A 138 -1.26 -17.41 -21.39
C LYS A 138 -0.10 -17.91 -22.24
N GLU A 139 0.92 -17.08 -22.44
CA GLU A 139 2.02 -17.36 -23.38
C GLU A 139 3.16 -18.16 -22.76
N VAL A 140 3.40 -17.99 -21.46
CA VAL A 140 4.47 -18.72 -20.77
C VAL A 140 3.99 -20.11 -20.38
N GLU A 141 4.72 -21.12 -20.85
CA GLU A 141 4.64 -22.48 -20.33
C GLU A 141 5.58 -22.63 -19.12
N GLY A 142 5.07 -23.13 -17.99
CA GLY A 142 5.85 -23.29 -16.76
C GLY A 142 5.85 -22.05 -15.85
N GLU A 143 6.86 -21.94 -14.98
CA GLU A 143 6.93 -20.88 -13.96
C GLU A 143 7.72 -19.67 -14.43
N PHE A 144 7.32 -18.46 -13.99
CA PHE A 144 8.08 -17.24 -14.31
C PHE A 144 9.49 -17.25 -13.74
N VAL A 145 9.70 -17.90 -12.58
CA VAL A 145 11.02 -18.06 -11.96
C VAL A 145 12.04 -18.78 -12.85
N ASP A 146 11.56 -19.65 -13.75
CA ASP A 146 12.40 -20.47 -14.62
C ASP A 146 12.66 -19.81 -15.98
N LEU A 147 12.14 -18.60 -16.21
CA LEU A 147 12.33 -17.91 -17.48
C LEU A 147 13.81 -17.57 -17.70
N PRO A 148 14.38 -17.93 -18.86
CA PRO A 148 15.80 -17.74 -19.12
C PRO A 148 16.16 -16.28 -19.47
N ARG A 149 15.15 -15.43 -19.66
CA ARG A 149 15.31 -14.04 -20.11
C ARG A 149 14.34 -13.13 -19.37
N PRO A 150 14.68 -11.83 -19.25
CA PRO A 150 13.77 -10.82 -18.72
C PRO A 150 12.46 -10.77 -19.51
N VAL A 151 11.39 -10.32 -18.86
CA VAL A 151 10.08 -10.13 -19.49
C VAL A 151 10.01 -8.74 -20.12
N ASN A 152 9.62 -8.70 -21.39
CA ASN A 152 9.43 -7.48 -22.14
C ASN A 152 7.96 -7.07 -22.09
N VAL A 153 7.63 -6.16 -21.18
CA VAL A 153 6.32 -5.51 -21.18
C VAL A 153 6.34 -4.38 -22.24
N PRO A 154 5.33 -4.29 -23.13
CA PRO A 154 5.26 -3.21 -24.11
C PRO A 154 5.43 -1.83 -23.47
N GLY A 155 6.34 -1.00 -24.00
CA GLY A 155 6.62 0.34 -23.46
C GLY A 155 7.47 0.40 -22.18
N CYS A 156 7.91 -0.74 -21.63
CA CYS A 156 8.78 -0.81 -20.46
C CYS A 156 10.22 -1.19 -20.82
N ASN A 157 11.15 -0.90 -19.92
CA ASN A 157 12.42 -1.60 -19.90
C ASN A 157 12.19 -3.09 -19.54
N PRO A 158 13.05 -4.02 -20.02
CA PRO A 158 12.93 -5.43 -19.67
C PRO A 158 12.98 -5.64 -18.15
N ILE A 159 12.00 -6.35 -17.61
CA ILE A 159 11.86 -6.60 -16.17
C ILE A 159 12.55 -7.92 -15.83
N LEU A 160 13.51 -7.89 -14.90
CA LEU A 160 14.23 -9.08 -14.49
C LEU A 160 13.33 -9.97 -13.61
N ILE A 161 13.52 -11.28 -13.70
CA ILE A 161 12.68 -12.24 -12.96
C ILE A 161 12.84 -12.09 -11.44
N HIS A 162 14.01 -11.67 -10.97
CA HIS A 162 14.25 -11.40 -9.55
C HIS A 162 13.65 -10.09 -9.05
N ASP A 163 13.19 -9.21 -9.95
CA ASP A 163 12.44 -7.99 -9.61
C ASP A 163 10.94 -8.25 -9.52
N PHE A 164 10.47 -9.45 -9.90
CA PHE A 164 9.06 -9.82 -9.72
C PHE A 164 8.75 -9.93 -8.23
N PHE A 165 7.56 -9.47 -7.85
CA PHE A 165 6.99 -9.68 -6.53
C PHE A 165 6.91 -11.17 -6.21
N SER A 166 7.07 -11.52 -4.93
CA SER A 166 7.02 -12.90 -4.45
C SER A 166 5.74 -13.62 -4.88
N GLN A 167 4.59 -12.93 -4.83
CA GLN A 167 3.30 -13.50 -5.25
C GLN A 167 3.18 -13.77 -6.76
N VAL A 168 4.04 -13.17 -7.61
CA VAL A 168 3.98 -13.37 -9.07
C VAL A 168 5.02 -14.36 -9.57
N ARG A 169 6.21 -14.38 -8.95
CA ARG A 169 7.35 -15.19 -9.40
C ARG A 169 7.03 -16.69 -9.53
N ASN A 170 6.17 -17.22 -8.65
CA ASN A 170 5.71 -18.61 -8.66
C ASN A 170 4.20 -18.66 -8.93
N ARG A 171 3.78 -19.28 -10.04
CA ARG A 171 2.38 -19.34 -10.48
C ARG A 171 1.58 -20.40 -9.75
N LYS A 172 2.22 -21.32 -9.01
CA LYS A 172 1.53 -22.39 -8.27
C LYS A 172 0.94 -21.92 -6.95
N VAL A 173 1.41 -20.80 -6.41
CA VAL A 173 0.92 -20.29 -5.12
C VAL A 173 -0.45 -19.65 -5.27
N ASN A 174 -1.29 -19.74 -4.24
CA ASN A 174 -2.64 -19.16 -4.30
C ASN A 174 -2.62 -17.62 -4.38
N ALA A 175 -1.59 -16.97 -3.85
CA ALA A 175 -1.42 -15.51 -3.96
C ALA A 175 -1.34 -15.05 -5.42
N TYR A 176 -0.68 -15.83 -6.29
CA TYR A 176 -0.65 -15.56 -7.72
C TYR A 176 -2.04 -15.58 -8.34
N LYS A 177 -2.84 -16.61 -8.01
CA LYS A 177 -4.19 -16.79 -8.55
C LYS A 177 -5.10 -15.62 -8.16
N TRP A 178 -5.03 -15.17 -6.91
CA TRP A 178 -5.75 -14.00 -6.44
C TRP A 178 -5.28 -12.73 -7.15
N PHE A 179 -3.98 -12.49 -7.22
CA PHE A 179 -3.45 -11.32 -7.92
C PHE A 179 -3.87 -11.28 -9.39
N LEU A 180 -3.74 -12.41 -10.09
CA LEU A 180 -4.16 -12.56 -11.49
C LEU A 180 -5.67 -12.35 -11.68
N LEU A 181 -6.50 -12.83 -10.74
CA LEU A 181 -7.95 -12.59 -10.74
C LEU A 181 -8.25 -11.09 -10.71
N HIS A 182 -7.68 -10.35 -9.75
CA HIS A 182 -7.89 -8.92 -9.62
C HIS A 182 -7.43 -8.16 -10.86
N VAL A 183 -6.22 -8.46 -11.33
CA VAL A 183 -5.64 -7.83 -12.52
C VAL A 183 -6.47 -8.07 -13.78
N ARG A 184 -6.99 -9.29 -14.00
CA ARG A 184 -7.89 -9.58 -15.13
C ARG A 184 -9.17 -8.74 -15.10
N ARG A 185 -9.66 -8.44 -13.90
CA ARG A 185 -10.90 -7.67 -13.71
C ARG A 185 -10.69 -6.16 -13.83
N LEU A 186 -9.45 -5.66 -13.82
CA LEU A 186 -9.20 -4.23 -14.01
C LEU A 186 -9.71 -3.69 -15.35
N SER A 187 -9.81 -4.53 -16.40
CA SER A 187 -10.41 -4.14 -17.68
C SER A 187 -11.91 -3.81 -17.59
N MET A 188 -12.57 -4.13 -16.48
CA MET A 188 -13.98 -3.78 -16.21
C MET A 188 -14.13 -2.36 -15.67
N ALA A 189 -13.04 -1.70 -15.25
CA ALA A 189 -13.12 -0.36 -14.69
C ALA A 189 -13.55 0.68 -15.73
N THR A 190 -14.35 1.65 -15.30
CA THR A 190 -14.70 2.83 -16.10
C THR A 190 -13.46 3.71 -16.36
N GLY A 191 -12.52 3.69 -15.41
CA GLY A 191 -11.23 4.36 -15.51
C GLY A 191 -10.34 3.95 -14.34
N ILE A 192 -9.04 4.21 -14.49
CA ILE A 192 -8.03 3.85 -13.51
C ILE A 192 -7.27 5.10 -13.10
N PHE A 193 -7.26 5.40 -11.80
CA PHE A 193 -6.47 6.46 -11.22
C PHE A 193 -5.11 5.91 -10.78
N LEU A 194 -4.04 6.63 -11.10
CA LEU A 194 -2.68 6.36 -10.61
C LEU A 194 -2.20 7.53 -9.76
N ASN A 195 -1.57 7.23 -8.62
CA ASN A 195 -0.95 8.25 -7.77
C ASN A 195 0.45 8.66 -8.29
N THR A 196 0.50 9.20 -9.50
CA THR A 196 1.73 9.60 -10.20
C THR A 196 1.46 10.82 -11.09
N TRP A 197 2.49 11.39 -11.69
CA TRP A 197 2.39 12.53 -12.63
C TRP A 197 3.40 12.40 -13.77
N ASP A 198 3.19 13.16 -14.85
CA ASP A 198 3.96 13.01 -16.10
C ASP A 198 5.48 13.18 -15.91
N ASP A 199 5.95 14.06 -15.02
CA ASP A 199 7.39 14.26 -14.81
C ASP A 199 8.04 13.18 -13.93
N LEU A 200 7.28 12.46 -13.09
CA LEU A 200 7.81 11.36 -12.28
C LEU A 200 8.03 10.10 -13.11
N GLU A 201 7.03 9.73 -13.90
CA GLU A 201 7.04 8.50 -14.71
C GLU A 201 6.79 8.77 -16.21
N PRO A 202 7.58 9.65 -16.86
CA PRO A 202 7.29 10.12 -18.22
C PRO A 202 7.30 9.00 -19.25
N VAL A 203 8.18 8.01 -19.09
CA VAL A 203 8.29 6.88 -20.02
C VAL A 203 7.04 6.00 -19.93
N SER A 204 6.66 5.60 -18.71
CA SER A 204 5.50 4.76 -18.44
C SER A 204 4.18 5.40 -18.86
N LEU A 205 3.98 6.66 -18.50
CA LEU A 205 2.74 7.38 -18.81
C LEU A 205 2.62 7.68 -20.31
N LYS A 206 3.76 7.93 -20.99
CA LYS A 206 3.79 8.02 -22.46
C LYS A 206 3.46 6.68 -23.11
N ALA A 207 4.02 5.57 -22.60
CA ALA A 207 3.72 4.23 -23.10
C ALA A 207 2.24 3.89 -22.99
N LEU A 208 1.60 4.15 -21.84
CA LEU A 208 0.16 3.96 -21.66
C LEU A 208 -0.70 4.73 -22.69
N LYS A 209 -0.24 5.91 -23.15
CA LYS A 209 -0.93 6.76 -24.13
C LYS A 209 -0.68 6.36 -25.59
N HIS A 210 0.39 5.62 -25.89
CA HIS A 210 0.86 5.45 -27.27
C HIS A 210 1.20 4.00 -27.67
N GLU A 211 1.48 3.10 -26.74
CA GLU A 211 1.78 1.71 -27.07
C GLU A 211 0.51 1.00 -27.56
N PRO A 212 0.57 0.32 -28.73
CA PRO A 212 -0.59 -0.36 -29.29
C PRO A 212 -1.23 -1.39 -28.35
N PHE A 213 -0.43 -2.00 -27.47
CA PHE A 213 -0.93 -2.94 -26.47
C PHE A 213 -1.97 -2.28 -25.55
N PHE A 214 -1.63 -1.15 -24.92
CA PHE A 214 -2.54 -0.48 -23.98
C PHE A 214 -3.69 0.23 -24.69
N LEU A 215 -3.52 0.65 -25.95
CA LEU A 215 -4.61 1.25 -26.73
C LEU A 215 -5.65 0.23 -27.22
N ASN A 216 -5.24 -1.00 -27.55
CA ASN A 216 -6.10 -1.99 -28.20
C ASN A 216 -6.62 -3.09 -27.27
N ASN A 217 -5.99 -3.37 -26.12
CA ASN A 217 -6.34 -4.50 -25.25
C ASN A 217 -7.24 -4.14 -24.06
N SER A 218 -8.34 -3.43 -24.30
CA SER A 218 -9.34 -3.12 -23.26
C SER A 218 -8.76 -2.51 -21.97
N THR A 219 -7.61 -1.82 -22.06
CA THR A 219 -7.08 -1.06 -20.92
C THR A 219 -8.01 0.15 -20.73
N PRO A 220 -8.61 0.33 -19.54
CA PRO A 220 -9.45 1.50 -19.31
C PRO A 220 -8.65 2.80 -19.41
N PRO A 221 -9.31 3.95 -19.59
CA PRO A 221 -8.67 5.25 -19.50
C PRO A 221 -7.88 5.39 -18.19
N VAL A 222 -6.61 5.78 -18.29
CA VAL A 222 -5.71 5.94 -17.15
C VAL A 222 -5.49 7.42 -16.85
N TYR A 223 -5.66 7.79 -15.58
CA TYR A 223 -5.59 9.16 -15.08
C TYR A 223 -4.48 9.27 -14.03
N PRO A 224 -3.31 9.85 -14.36
CA PRO A 224 -2.32 10.23 -13.37
C PRO A 224 -2.87 11.45 -12.58
N ILE A 225 -3.11 11.27 -11.28
CA ILE A 225 -3.71 12.28 -10.40
C ILE A 225 -2.85 12.62 -9.18
N GLY A 226 -1.59 12.18 -9.19
CA GLY A 226 -0.65 12.42 -8.11
C GLY A 226 0.02 13.80 -8.19
N PRO A 227 0.79 14.17 -7.15
CA PRO A 227 0.97 13.42 -5.91
C PRO A 227 -0.18 13.64 -4.93
N LEU A 228 -0.85 12.57 -4.52
CA LEU A 228 -1.77 12.53 -3.39
C LEU A 228 -0.96 12.13 -2.16
N THR A 229 -0.49 13.15 -1.44
CA THR A 229 0.29 13.01 -0.21
C THR A 229 -0.53 13.52 0.97
N GLN A 230 -0.25 12.98 2.16
CA GLN A 230 -0.91 13.39 3.39
C GLN A 230 -0.84 14.92 3.60
N GLN A 231 -1.98 15.60 3.55
CA GLN A 231 -2.06 17.05 3.74
C GLN A 231 -2.33 17.47 5.17
N ILE A 232 -2.80 16.55 6.01
CA ILE A 232 -3.17 16.85 7.39
C ILE A 232 -1.95 16.68 8.28
N GLU A 233 -1.47 17.81 8.80
CA GLU A 233 -0.47 17.85 9.86
C GLU A 233 -1.08 17.19 11.11
N PRO A 234 -0.50 16.08 11.60
CA PRO A 234 -0.98 15.47 12.82
C PRO A 234 -0.77 16.41 14.02
N VAL A 235 -1.55 16.19 15.07
CA VAL A 235 -1.34 16.87 16.35
C VAL A 235 0.05 16.53 16.86
N GLU A 236 0.92 17.54 16.91
CA GLU A 236 2.32 17.41 17.33
C GLU A 236 2.42 16.90 18.78
N THR A 237 3.01 15.73 18.98
CA THR A 237 3.20 15.13 20.29
C THR A 237 4.46 15.70 20.99
N GLU A 238 4.60 15.52 22.30
CA GLU A 238 5.85 15.90 22.98
C GLU A 238 7.07 15.12 22.45
N TYR A 239 6.83 13.90 21.97
CA TYR A 239 7.87 13.08 21.35
C TYR A 239 8.29 13.65 19.98
N ASP A 240 7.34 14.11 19.17
CA ASP A 240 7.61 14.81 17.90
C ASP A 240 8.51 16.03 18.12
N LYS A 241 8.16 16.86 19.09
CA LYS A 241 8.94 18.04 19.47
C LYS A 241 10.36 17.66 19.88
N GLY A 242 10.53 16.53 20.56
CA GLY A 242 11.84 15.99 20.93
C GLY A 242 12.73 15.66 19.73
N ILE A 243 12.16 15.00 18.70
CA ILE A 243 12.87 14.65 17.47
C ILE A 243 13.25 15.90 16.69
N ILE A 244 12.30 16.83 16.50
CA ILE A 244 12.57 18.08 15.78
C ILE A 244 13.65 18.89 16.49
N ALA A 245 13.56 19.03 17.82
CA ALA A 245 14.61 19.71 18.60
C ALA A 245 15.97 19.00 18.56
N TRP A 246 16.02 17.69 18.31
CA TRP A 246 17.26 16.96 18.07
C TRP A 246 17.80 17.20 16.67
N LEU A 247 16.94 17.19 15.64
CA LEU A 247 17.27 17.49 14.25
C LEU A 247 17.82 18.92 14.09
N ASP A 248 17.22 19.90 14.77
CA ASP A 248 17.64 21.30 14.77
C ASP A 248 19.09 21.51 15.23
N LYS A 249 19.65 20.55 15.98
CA LYS A 249 21.03 20.58 16.48
C LYS A 249 22.03 19.90 15.54
N GLN A 250 21.56 19.25 14.48
CA GLN A 250 22.43 18.53 13.54
C GLN A 250 22.87 19.44 12.38
N PRO A 251 24.04 19.19 11.78
CA PRO A 251 24.40 19.85 10.52
C PRO A 251 23.36 19.59 9.42
N LYS A 252 23.23 20.53 8.49
CA LYS A 252 22.34 20.38 7.34
C LYS A 252 22.72 19.14 6.52
N ASP A 253 21.71 18.42 6.02
CA ASP A 253 21.86 17.26 5.11
C ASP A 253 22.78 16.15 5.69
N SER A 254 22.77 15.96 7.01
CA SER A 254 23.72 15.08 7.72
C SER A 254 23.11 13.90 8.48
N VAL A 255 21.79 13.71 8.39
CA VAL A 255 21.05 12.67 9.12
C VAL A 255 20.38 11.72 8.11
N LEU A 256 20.66 10.43 8.26
CA LEU A 256 20.01 9.38 7.48
C LEU A 256 18.65 9.01 8.11
N PHE A 257 17.58 9.11 7.34
CA PHE A 257 16.27 8.61 7.74
C PHE A 257 16.02 7.21 7.17
N ILE A 258 15.66 6.25 8.04
CA ILE A 258 15.51 4.83 7.68
C ILE A 258 14.13 4.34 8.14
N ALA A 259 13.31 3.92 7.18
CA ALA A 259 12.02 3.32 7.42
C ALA A 259 11.71 2.25 6.37
N LEU A 260 11.11 1.14 6.82
CA LEU A 260 10.68 0.02 5.96
C LEU A 260 9.16 0.00 5.73
N GLY A 261 8.49 1.11 6.03
CA GLY A 261 7.04 1.24 5.91
C GLY A 261 6.25 0.49 7.00
N SER A 262 4.94 0.33 6.78
CA SER A 262 4.03 -0.23 7.79
C SER A 262 4.11 -1.75 7.94
N GLY A 263 4.46 -2.47 6.88
CA GLY A 263 4.51 -3.94 6.87
C GLY A 263 5.87 -4.55 6.57
N GLY A 264 6.91 -3.72 6.38
CA GLY A 264 8.28 -4.20 6.22
C GLY A 264 8.88 -4.59 7.56
N THR A 265 9.37 -5.83 7.65
CA THR A 265 10.11 -6.34 8.82
C THR A 265 11.43 -6.94 8.36
N LEU A 266 12.42 -6.92 9.25
CA LEU A 266 13.68 -7.63 9.08
C LEU A 266 13.70 -8.86 9.97
N THR A 267 14.49 -9.86 9.61
CA THR A 267 14.85 -10.91 10.56
C THR A 267 15.70 -10.34 11.68
N SER A 268 15.81 -11.06 12.80
CA SER A 268 16.66 -10.62 13.92
C SER A 268 18.13 -10.47 13.50
N GLU A 269 18.61 -11.34 12.60
CA GLU A 269 19.95 -11.29 12.03
C GLU A 269 20.13 -10.03 11.17
N GLN A 270 19.20 -9.77 10.24
CA GLN A 270 19.24 -8.58 9.39
C GLN A 270 19.17 -7.27 10.19
N LEU A 271 18.35 -7.23 11.25
CA LEU A 271 18.26 -6.06 12.13
C LEU A 271 19.56 -5.85 12.92
N THR A 272 20.23 -6.94 13.31
CA THR A 272 21.55 -6.89 13.97
C THR A 272 22.64 -6.37 13.02
N GLU A 273 22.65 -6.85 11.78
CA GLU A 273 23.58 -6.37 10.75
C GLU A 273 23.32 -4.90 10.40
N LEU A 274 22.06 -4.48 10.34
CA LEU A 274 21.70 -3.06 10.18
C LEU A 274 22.25 -2.22 11.34
N ALA A 275 22.11 -2.69 12.58
CA ALA A 275 22.65 -2.00 13.75
C ALA A 275 24.18 -1.86 13.69
N TRP A 276 24.89 -2.92 13.28
CA TRP A 276 26.35 -2.86 13.05
C TRP A 276 26.71 -1.87 11.95
N GLY A 277 26.04 -1.93 10.81
CA GLY A 277 26.28 -1.01 9.70
C GLY A 277 26.10 0.44 10.11
N LEU A 278 25.07 0.74 10.90
CA LEU A 278 24.81 2.08 11.42
C LEU A 278 25.90 2.55 12.39
N GLU A 279 26.32 1.73 13.35
CA GLU A 279 27.40 2.07 14.29
C GLU A 279 28.72 2.33 13.54
N LEU A 280 29.09 1.42 12.65
CA LEU A 280 30.36 1.49 11.91
C LEU A 280 30.39 2.63 10.89
N SER A 281 29.24 3.05 10.36
CA SER A 281 29.15 4.18 9.43
C SER A 281 29.50 5.53 10.07
N GLN A 282 29.36 5.64 11.40
CA GLN A 282 29.47 6.88 12.17
C GLN A 282 28.52 8.00 11.68
N GLN A 283 27.53 7.67 10.86
CA GLN A 283 26.52 8.61 10.41
C GLN A 283 25.46 8.82 11.49
N ARG A 284 24.89 10.02 11.52
CA ARG A 284 23.71 10.28 12.33
C ARG A 284 22.51 9.67 11.62
N PHE A 285 21.59 9.11 12.37
CA PHE A 285 20.41 8.51 11.78
C PHE A 285 19.17 8.64 12.66
N ILE A 286 18.02 8.49 12.01
CA ILE A 286 16.72 8.23 12.60
C ILE A 286 16.25 6.89 12.04
N LEU A 287 16.02 5.91 12.89
CA LEU A 287 15.57 4.57 12.50
C LEU A 287 14.17 4.29 13.05
N ALA A 288 13.21 4.06 12.16
CA ALA A 288 11.88 3.53 12.50
C ALA A 288 11.95 2.02 12.70
N VAL A 289 12.06 1.60 13.97
CA VAL A 289 12.30 0.21 14.33
C VAL A 289 10.98 -0.57 14.41
N ARG A 290 11.00 -1.81 13.92
CA ARG A 290 9.91 -2.78 14.11
C ARG A 290 10.43 -4.04 14.76
N LYS A 291 9.54 -4.76 15.46
CA LYS A 291 9.88 -6.08 15.97
C LYS A 291 10.27 -6.99 14.80
N PRO A 292 11.39 -7.72 14.91
CA PRO A 292 11.82 -8.62 13.88
C PRO A 292 10.81 -9.76 13.73
N ASN A 293 10.69 -10.25 12.50
CA ASN A 293 9.92 -11.44 12.20
C ASN A 293 10.63 -12.26 11.14
N ASP A 294 10.76 -13.55 11.39
CA ASP A 294 11.41 -14.49 10.47
C ASP A 294 10.53 -14.80 9.23
N TYR A 295 9.24 -14.45 9.29
CA TYR A 295 8.32 -14.49 8.17
C TYR A 295 8.07 -13.08 7.63
N ALA A 296 8.50 -12.83 6.39
CA ALA A 296 8.19 -11.60 5.68
C ALA A 296 6.67 -11.38 5.60
N ALA A 297 6.22 -10.14 5.80
CA ALA A 297 4.83 -9.70 5.59
C ALA A 297 3.76 -10.13 6.62
N SER A 298 4.14 -10.55 7.82
CA SER A 298 3.19 -10.90 8.89
C SER A 298 2.69 -9.69 9.72
N SER A 299 3.34 -8.52 9.63
CA SER A 299 3.05 -7.35 10.49
C SER A 299 2.05 -6.34 9.91
N TYR A 300 1.55 -6.56 8.69
CA TYR A 300 0.65 -5.63 8.00
C TYR A 300 -0.68 -5.38 8.74
N PHE A 301 -1.11 -6.33 9.59
CA PHE A 301 -2.35 -6.25 10.37
C PHE A 301 -2.13 -6.09 11.89
N SER A 302 -0.91 -6.26 12.39
CA SER A 302 -0.59 -6.11 13.83
C SER A 302 0.05 -4.75 14.16
N THR A 303 0.16 -3.85 13.18
CA THR A 303 0.81 -2.55 13.32
C THR A 303 0.23 -1.75 14.50
N GLY A 304 1.02 -1.49 15.54
CA GLY A 304 0.59 -0.68 16.70
C GLY A 304 0.08 -1.48 17.92
N ASN A 305 0.23 -2.81 17.91
CA ASN A 305 -0.06 -3.68 19.07
C ASN A 305 1.21 -4.32 19.67
N GLU A 306 2.41 -3.88 19.27
CA GLU A 306 3.69 -4.46 19.72
C GLU A 306 4.25 -3.73 20.95
N SER A 307 5.02 -4.44 21.79
CA SER A 307 5.65 -3.86 22.98
C SER A 307 6.80 -2.91 22.61
N ASP A 308 6.85 -1.75 23.26
CA ASP A 308 7.87 -0.69 23.06
C ASP A 308 9.27 -1.03 23.62
N ASP A 309 9.54 -2.27 24.00
CA ASP A 309 10.85 -2.64 24.56
C ASP A 309 11.89 -2.85 23.44
N LEU A 310 12.54 -1.76 23.00
CA LEU A 310 13.65 -1.80 22.03
C LEU A 310 14.75 -2.81 22.42
N LYS A 311 14.98 -3.02 23.73
CA LYS A 311 16.01 -3.95 24.20
C LYS A 311 15.61 -5.41 24.01
N ALA A 312 14.33 -5.68 23.78
CA ALA A 312 13.86 -7.02 23.48
C ALA A 312 14.27 -7.49 22.07
N TYR A 313 14.60 -6.58 21.16
CA TYR A 313 14.88 -6.94 19.75
C TYR A 313 16.06 -6.21 19.09
N LEU A 314 16.61 -5.16 19.70
CA LEU A 314 17.89 -4.59 19.28
C LEU A 314 19.01 -5.09 20.19
N PRO A 315 20.25 -5.22 19.68
CA PRO A 315 21.38 -5.55 20.52
C PRO A 315 21.56 -4.52 21.64
N ASN A 316 21.73 -4.96 22.88
CA ASN A 316 21.85 -4.07 24.04
C ASN A 316 22.97 -3.02 23.87
N TRP A 317 24.10 -3.44 23.28
CA TRP A 317 25.22 -2.54 22.99
C TRP A 317 24.84 -1.38 22.08
N PHE A 318 23.91 -1.60 21.15
CA PHE A 318 23.48 -0.60 20.18
C PHE A 318 22.58 0.44 20.85
N VAL A 319 21.61 -0.02 21.64
CA VAL A 319 20.68 0.86 22.37
C VAL A 319 21.43 1.73 23.39
N GLU A 320 22.42 1.16 24.09
CA GLU A 320 23.19 1.88 25.11
C GLU A 320 24.16 2.90 24.50
N ARG A 321 24.84 2.56 23.40
CA ARG A 321 25.86 3.43 22.80
C ARG A 321 25.28 4.56 21.96
N GLN A 322 24.08 4.37 21.41
CA GLN A 322 23.51 5.33 20.47
C GLN A 322 22.80 6.53 21.11
N MET A 323 22.84 6.66 22.45
CA MET A 323 22.21 7.76 23.19
C MET A 323 22.73 9.18 22.85
N GLY A 324 23.73 9.33 21.96
CA GLY A 324 24.24 10.63 21.51
C GLY A 324 24.24 10.89 19.99
N SER A 325 24.26 9.84 19.15
CA SER A 325 24.52 9.93 17.70
C SER A 325 23.32 9.59 16.81
N GLY A 326 22.25 9.03 17.36
CA GLY A 326 21.08 8.67 16.56
C GLY A 326 19.81 8.60 17.40
N TRP A 327 18.68 8.63 16.71
CA TRP A 327 17.36 8.56 17.31
C TRP A 327 16.66 7.28 16.88
N LEU A 328 16.10 6.55 17.84
CA LEU A 328 15.30 5.34 17.59
C LEU A 328 13.82 5.70 17.72
N LEU A 329 13.11 5.62 16.61
CA LEU A 329 11.67 5.78 16.57
C LEU A 329 11.01 4.45 16.93
N LEU A 330 10.33 4.46 18.08
CA LEU A 330 9.41 3.41 18.48
C LEU A 330 8.07 3.56 17.76
N HIS A 331 7.30 2.48 17.78
CA HIS A 331 6.11 2.26 16.98
C HIS A 331 5.16 3.46 16.79
N GLY A 332 4.53 3.53 15.60
CA GLY A 332 3.40 4.43 15.33
C GLY A 332 3.68 5.60 14.39
N TYR A 333 4.95 5.87 14.08
CA TYR A 333 5.29 6.94 13.12
C TYR A 333 5.03 6.51 11.67
N ARG A 334 4.14 7.25 11.02
CA ARG A 334 3.78 7.06 9.61
C ARG A 334 4.88 7.63 8.75
N THR A 335 5.68 6.75 8.16
CA THR A 335 6.72 7.16 7.22
C THR A 335 6.74 6.20 6.05
N SER A 336 6.16 6.68 4.94
CA SER A 336 6.66 6.48 3.60
C SER A 336 5.78 7.30 2.65
N VAL A 337 6.42 8.10 1.80
CA VAL A 337 5.84 8.31 0.47
C VAL A 337 5.83 6.93 -0.16
N SER A 338 4.64 6.42 -0.48
CA SER A 338 4.53 5.25 -1.35
C SER A 338 4.97 5.71 -2.73
N ASP A 339 6.27 5.57 -3.01
CA ASP A 339 6.83 5.70 -4.35
C ASP A 339 6.53 4.43 -5.17
#